data_AF-A0A7V9E8K1-F1
#
_entry.id   AF-A0A7V9E8K1-F1
#
_cell.length_a   1.000
_cell.length_b   1.000
_cell.length_c   1.000
_cell.angle_alpha   90.00
_cell.angle_beta   90.00
_cell.angle_gamma   90.00
#
_symmetry.space_group_name_H-M   'P 1'
#
loop_
_entity.id
_entity.type
_entity.pdbx_description
1 polymer ?
#
loop_
_entity_poly.entity_id
_entity_poly.type
_entity_poly.pdbx_seq_one_letter_code
_entity_poly.pdbx_strand_id
1 'polypeptide(L)'
;MRFDLTSPEVRSAHRIGRPVTRRAKRSERRRLTQQDRRAAHLAELHCIRGVLADAIAVVSAGWLQHDWFAVTDEHGHRRRVAAHNVHVVAGADVSGACLVGAIVHAAGGPSETHTQLVQRTLDLTWHALYEGVRRPVRWCPAPAIRTAHVRDLTRWNDQHERTADAVVELLHSAVRTATVETERLRGR
;
A
#
# COMPACT_ATOMS: atom_id res chain seq x y z
N MET A 1 -4.30 -70.43 54.13
CA MET A 1 -3.89 -70.31 52.72
C MET A 1 -4.63 -69.11 52.15
N ARG A 2 -4.00 -67.94 52.06
CA ARG A 2 -3.11 -67.41 51.00
C ARG A 2 -3.90 -66.77 49.84
N PHE A 3 -3.72 -65.45 49.77
CA PHE A 3 -4.04 -64.45 48.74
C PHE A 3 -3.94 -64.95 47.30
N ASP A 4 -4.77 -64.38 46.40
CA ASP A 4 -4.22 -63.44 45.42
C ASP A 4 -5.25 -62.47 44.84
N LEU A 5 -4.99 -61.19 45.08
CA LEU A 5 -5.58 -60.01 44.44
C LEU A 5 -4.62 -59.60 43.32
N THR A 6 -4.92 -59.87 42.06
CA THR A 6 -4.15 -59.31 40.94
C THR A 6 -4.97 -59.28 39.64
N SER A 7 -5.44 -58.09 39.24
CA SER A 7 -5.20 -57.54 37.89
C SER A 7 -5.97 -56.23 37.65
N PRO A 8 -5.44 -55.35 36.78
CA PRO A 8 -5.05 -54.03 37.24
C PRO A 8 -6.00 -52.93 36.78
N GLU A 9 -6.10 -51.91 37.63
CA GLU A 9 -6.55 -50.58 37.24
C GLU A 9 -5.74 -50.11 36.02
N VAL A 10 -6.43 -49.94 34.90
CA VAL A 10 -5.95 -49.11 33.80
C VAL A 10 -5.90 -47.68 34.33
N ARG A 11 -4.76 -47.33 34.96
CA ARG A 11 -4.37 -45.95 35.23
C ARG A 11 -4.23 -45.26 33.88
N SER A 12 -5.34 -44.69 33.43
CA SER A 12 -5.38 -43.71 32.37
C SER A 12 -4.47 -42.57 32.80
N ALA A 13 -3.23 -42.59 32.28
CA ALA A 13 -2.24 -41.55 32.48
C ALA A 13 -2.80 -40.30 31.82
N HIS A 14 -3.55 -39.53 32.62
CA HIS A 14 -3.82 -38.12 32.37
C HIS A 14 -2.46 -37.48 32.11
N ARG A 15 -2.11 -37.29 30.83
CA ARG A 15 -1.05 -36.37 30.41
C ARG A 15 -1.52 -34.99 30.84
N ILE A 16 -1.26 -34.66 32.09
CA ILE A 16 -1.33 -33.30 32.60
C ILE A 16 -0.29 -32.54 31.78
N GLY A 17 -0.76 -31.86 30.73
CA GLY A 17 0.08 -31.00 29.92
C GLY A 17 0.84 -30.06 30.85
N ARG A 18 2.18 -30.09 30.78
CA ARG A 18 3.03 -29.22 31.60
C ARG A 18 2.46 -27.80 31.53
N PRO A 19 2.20 -27.14 32.66
CA PRO A 19 1.61 -25.82 32.65
C PRO A 19 2.51 -24.88 31.84
N VAL A 20 1.96 -24.37 30.73
CA VAL A 20 2.68 -23.43 29.85
C VAL A 20 3.07 -22.23 30.70
N THR A 21 4.38 -22.07 30.91
CA THR A 21 4.91 -21.01 31.76
C THR A 21 4.45 -19.64 31.24
N ARG A 22 4.26 -18.67 32.13
CA ARG A 22 3.92 -17.29 31.73
C ARG A 22 4.89 -16.74 30.68
N ARG A 23 6.17 -17.15 30.73
CA ARG A 23 7.20 -16.82 29.75
C ARG A 23 6.92 -17.44 28.38
N ALA A 24 6.54 -18.72 28.31
CA ALA A 24 6.16 -19.37 27.06
C ALA A 24 4.91 -18.74 26.44
N LYS A 25 3.87 -18.42 27.25
CA LYS A 25 2.69 -17.68 26.76
C LYS A 25 3.04 -16.30 26.21
N ARG A 26 3.96 -15.56 26.87
CA ARG A 26 4.43 -14.25 26.40
C ARG A 26 5.25 -14.35 25.12
N SER A 27 6.12 -15.36 25.01
CA SER A 27 6.90 -15.63 23.81
C SER A 27 5.99 -15.94 22.62
N GLU A 28 4.99 -16.79 22.84
CA GLU A 28 4.05 -17.16 21.79
C GLU A 28 3.20 -15.97 21.32
N ARG A 29 2.68 -15.16 22.25
CA ARG A 29 1.98 -13.92 21.90
C ARG A 29 2.85 -12.97 21.05
N ARG A 30 4.13 -12.82 21.40
CA ARG A 30 5.06 -12.00 20.61
C ARG A 30 5.27 -12.56 19.20
N ARG A 31 5.39 -13.89 19.07
CA ARG A 31 5.53 -14.58 17.78
C ARG A 31 4.30 -14.33 16.91
N LEU A 32 3.10 -14.53 17.44
CA LEU A 32 1.85 -14.29 16.72
C LEU A 32 1.70 -12.82 16.32
N THR A 33 1.93 -11.87 17.23
CA THR A 33 1.90 -10.44 16.88
C THR A 33 2.91 -10.07 15.81
N GLN A 34 4.09 -10.70 15.79
CA GLN A 34 5.08 -10.47 14.73
C GLN A 34 4.61 -11.04 13.39
N GLN A 35 3.98 -12.22 13.40
CA GLN A 35 3.38 -12.82 12.20
C GLN A 35 2.24 -11.96 11.65
N ASP A 36 1.33 -11.49 12.52
CA ASP A 36 0.21 -10.62 12.13
C ASP A 36 0.71 -9.32 11.50
N ARG A 37 1.74 -8.68 12.09
CA ARG A 37 2.35 -7.47 11.52
C ARG A 37 2.97 -7.70 10.15
N ARG A 38 3.63 -8.85 9.96
CA ARG A 38 4.20 -9.22 8.64
C ARG A 38 3.09 -9.47 7.62
N ALA A 39 2.05 -10.20 8.00
CA ALA A 39 0.90 -10.45 7.14
C ALA A 39 0.19 -9.15 6.73
N ALA A 40 -0.06 -8.25 7.69
CA ALA A 40 -0.66 -6.95 7.44
C ALA A 40 0.18 -6.10 6.47
N HIS A 41 1.51 -6.10 6.64
CA HIS A 41 2.40 -5.37 5.73
C HIS A 41 2.41 -5.98 4.32
N LEU A 42 2.40 -7.30 4.18
CA LEU A 42 2.28 -7.96 2.87
C LEU A 42 0.95 -7.63 2.19
N ALA A 43 -0.15 -7.59 2.94
CA ALA A 43 -1.46 -7.20 2.42
C ALA A 43 -1.46 -5.74 1.97
N GLU A 44 -0.85 -4.83 2.73
CA GLU A 44 -0.73 -3.44 2.33
C GLU A 44 0.09 -3.26 1.05
N LEU A 45 1.23 -3.94 0.89
CA LEU A 45 2.01 -3.92 -0.35
C LEU A 45 1.22 -4.44 -1.54
N HIS A 46 0.35 -5.44 -1.32
CA HIS A 46 -0.57 -5.91 -2.36
C HIS A 46 -1.59 -4.83 -2.75
N CYS A 47 -2.20 -4.14 -1.78
CA CYS A 47 -3.10 -3.01 -2.05
C CYS A 47 -2.40 -1.86 -2.79
N ILE A 48 -1.17 -1.49 -2.38
CA ILE A 48 -0.37 -0.45 -3.05
C ILE A 48 -0.13 -0.82 -4.52
N ARG A 49 0.19 -2.09 -4.82
CA ARG A 49 0.36 -2.56 -6.20
C ARG A 49 -0.93 -2.46 -7.01
N GLY A 50 -2.08 -2.73 -6.40
CA GLY A 50 -3.40 -2.53 -7.03
C GLY A 50 -3.62 -1.07 -7.42
N VAL A 51 -3.47 -0.15 -6.45
CA VAL A 51 -3.60 1.30 -6.69
C VAL A 51 -2.67 1.78 -7.80
N LEU A 52 -1.42 1.32 -7.84
CA LEU A 52 -0.47 1.68 -8.90
C LEU A 52 -0.88 1.15 -10.27
N ALA A 53 -1.41 -0.07 -10.34
CA ALA A 53 -1.90 -0.65 -11.59
C ALA A 53 -3.12 0.12 -12.13
N ASP A 54 -4.05 0.48 -11.25
CA ASP A 54 -5.22 1.28 -11.60
C ASP A 54 -4.82 2.70 -12.00
N ALA A 55 -3.84 3.31 -11.32
CA ALA A 55 -3.29 4.61 -11.68
C ALA A 55 -2.64 4.60 -13.07
N ILE A 56 -1.99 3.50 -13.47
CA ILE A 56 -1.46 3.34 -14.84
C ILE A 56 -2.60 3.41 -15.86
N ALA A 57 -3.73 2.76 -15.60
CA ALA A 57 -4.89 2.81 -16.48
C ALA A 57 -5.44 4.24 -16.61
N VAL A 58 -5.53 4.98 -15.49
CA VAL A 58 -6.01 6.38 -15.47
C VAL A 58 -5.08 7.29 -16.29
N VAL A 59 -3.76 7.20 -16.10
CA VAL A 59 -2.78 8.00 -16.85
C VAL A 59 -2.80 7.65 -18.33
N SER A 60 -2.91 6.36 -18.66
CA SER A 60 -2.96 5.87 -20.04
C SER A 60 -4.24 6.34 -20.77
N ALA A 61 -5.36 6.46 -20.05
CA ALA A 61 -6.61 6.99 -20.59
C ALA A 61 -6.55 8.50 -20.83
N GLY A 62 -5.85 9.25 -19.98
CA GLY A 62 -5.71 10.69 -20.14
C GLY A 62 -4.76 11.33 -19.15
N TRP A 63 -3.48 11.45 -19.51
CA TRP A 63 -2.51 12.16 -18.70
C TRP A 63 -2.67 13.69 -18.79
N LEU A 64 -2.42 14.38 -17.68
CA LEU A 64 -2.48 15.84 -17.56
C LEU A 64 -1.23 16.42 -16.90
N GLN A 65 -0.93 17.65 -17.30
CA GLN A 65 0.02 18.55 -16.64
C GLN A 65 -0.73 19.74 -16.04
N HIS A 66 -0.20 20.29 -14.94
CA HIS A 66 -0.66 21.51 -14.26
C HIS A 66 -2.06 21.45 -13.61
N ASP A 67 -2.84 20.41 -13.92
CA ASP A 67 -4.17 20.14 -13.38
C ASP A 67 -4.20 18.75 -12.73
N TRP A 68 -5.11 18.53 -11.77
CA TRP A 68 -5.19 17.24 -11.06
C TRP A 68 -6.05 16.23 -11.80
N PHE A 69 -7.22 16.67 -12.28
CA PHE A 69 -8.21 15.80 -12.92
C PHE A 69 -8.76 16.44 -14.18
N ALA A 70 -9.19 15.61 -15.11
CA ALA A 70 -10.10 15.97 -16.18
C ALA A 70 -11.36 15.13 -16.04
N VAL A 71 -12.49 15.79 -15.89
CA VAL A 71 -13.80 15.16 -15.71
C VAL A 71 -14.62 15.36 -16.97
N THR A 72 -15.33 14.32 -17.39
CA THR A 72 -16.34 14.44 -18.44
C THR A 72 -17.68 14.74 -17.78
N ASP A 73 -18.36 15.81 -18.20
CA ASP A 73 -19.71 16.11 -17.72
C ASP A 73 -20.78 15.25 -18.44
N GLU A 74 -22.04 15.37 -18.00
CA GLU A 74 -23.18 14.63 -18.57
C GLU A 74 -23.41 14.93 -20.07
N HIS A 75 -22.85 16.05 -20.58
CA HIS A 75 -22.94 16.46 -21.98
C HIS A 75 -21.72 16.03 -22.81
N GLY A 76 -20.77 15.30 -22.21
CA GLY A 76 -19.55 14.85 -22.87
C GLY A 76 -18.42 15.88 -22.91
N HIS A 77 -18.58 17.04 -22.26
CA HIS A 77 -17.52 18.05 -22.24
C HIS A 77 -16.47 17.73 -21.18
N ARG A 78 -15.20 17.82 -21.60
CA ARG A 78 -14.04 17.58 -20.72
C ARG A 78 -13.64 18.87 -20.01
N ARG A 79 -13.76 18.89 -18.67
CA ARG A 79 -13.37 20.01 -17.82
C ARG A 79 -12.17 19.64 -16.95
N ARG A 80 -11.16 20.51 -16.92
CA ARG A 80 -10.01 20.35 -16.01
C ARG A 80 -10.32 20.89 -14.62
N VAL A 81 -9.83 20.18 -13.60
CA VAL A 81 -10.05 20.48 -12.20
C VAL A 81 -8.70 20.57 -11.49
N ALA A 82 -8.40 21.77 -10.98
CA ALA A 82 -7.23 22.02 -10.17
C ALA A 82 -7.36 21.42 -8.76
N ALA A 83 -6.22 21.23 -8.09
CA ALA A 83 -6.13 20.64 -6.75
C ALA A 83 -7.07 21.27 -5.71
N HIS A 84 -7.27 22.58 -5.76
CA HIS A 84 -8.10 23.29 -4.78
C HIS A 84 -9.61 23.07 -4.98
N ASN A 85 -10.03 22.58 -6.16
CA ASN A 85 -11.43 22.28 -6.51
C ASN A 85 -11.71 20.78 -6.56
N VAL A 86 -10.84 19.97 -5.95
CA VAL A 86 -10.89 18.51 -6.05
C VAL A 86 -12.17 17.88 -5.48
N HIS A 87 -12.83 18.58 -4.55
CA HIS A 87 -14.11 18.18 -3.98
C HIS A 87 -15.24 18.10 -5.04
N VAL A 88 -15.09 18.79 -6.17
CA VAL A 88 -16.04 18.76 -7.30
C VAL A 88 -15.93 17.46 -8.12
N VAL A 89 -14.90 16.63 -7.87
CA VAL A 89 -14.69 15.36 -8.59
C VAL A 89 -15.47 14.20 -7.95
N ALA A 90 -16.06 14.38 -6.77
CA ALA A 90 -16.81 13.34 -6.09
C ALA A 90 -18.02 12.88 -6.93
N GLY A 91 -17.97 11.63 -7.42
CA GLY A 91 -19.02 11.03 -8.24
C GLY A 91 -18.94 11.34 -9.74
N ALA A 92 -17.91 12.06 -10.19
CA ALA A 92 -17.77 12.43 -11.60
C ALA A 92 -16.87 11.45 -12.38
N ASP A 93 -17.13 11.29 -13.68
CA ASP A 93 -16.35 10.39 -14.54
C ASP A 93 -14.98 10.99 -14.87
N VAL A 94 -13.93 10.39 -14.33
CA VAL A 94 -12.55 10.88 -14.49
C VAL A 94 -11.96 10.35 -15.80
N SER A 95 -12.00 11.19 -16.82
CA SER A 95 -11.38 10.97 -18.13
C SER A 95 -9.85 11.11 -18.16
N GLY A 96 -9.24 11.47 -17.04
CA GLY A 96 -7.79 11.65 -16.97
C GLY A 96 -7.31 12.35 -15.70
N ALA A 97 -6.02 12.21 -15.41
CA ALA A 97 -5.39 12.82 -14.24
C ALA A 97 -3.89 13.04 -14.44
N CYS A 98 -3.30 13.92 -13.61
CA CYS A 98 -1.85 13.94 -13.42
C CYS A 98 -1.39 12.74 -12.59
N LEU A 99 -0.07 12.53 -12.45
CA LEU A 99 0.49 11.43 -11.64
C LEU A 99 -0.12 11.32 -10.22
N VAL A 100 -0.13 12.43 -9.47
CA VAL A 100 -0.65 12.45 -8.09
C VAL A 100 -2.15 12.23 -8.08
N GLY A 101 -2.88 12.88 -9.00
CA GLY A 101 -4.33 12.71 -9.15
C GLY A 101 -4.71 11.28 -9.47
N ALA A 102 -3.98 10.60 -10.36
CA ALA A 102 -4.22 9.22 -10.75
C ALA A 102 -4.09 8.26 -9.57
N ILE A 103 -3.06 8.43 -8.73
CA ILE A 103 -2.88 7.63 -7.50
C ILE A 103 -4.03 7.87 -6.52
N VAL A 104 -4.44 9.13 -6.32
CA VAL A 104 -5.56 9.48 -5.43
C VAL A 104 -6.87 8.90 -5.95
N HIS A 105 -7.15 9.01 -7.25
CA HIS A 105 -8.36 8.47 -7.86
C HIS A 105 -8.42 6.94 -7.78
N ALA A 106 -7.33 6.26 -8.14
CA ALA A 106 -7.22 4.81 -8.04
C ALA A 106 -7.42 4.28 -6.61
N ALA A 107 -7.10 5.08 -5.60
CA ALA A 107 -7.29 4.70 -4.20
C ALA A 107 -8.69 5.00 -3.64
N GLY A 108 -9.64 5.45 -4.45
CA GLY A 108 -11.01 5.77 -4.02
C GLY A 108 -11.37 7.26 -4.10
N GLY A 109 -10.47 8.10 -4.61
CA GLY A 109 -10.77 9.50 -4.90
C GLY A 109 -10.30 10.49 -3.84
N PRO A 110 -10.68 11.76 -3.99
CA PRO A 110 -10.12 12.87 -3.21
C PRO A 110 -10.33 12.77 -1.68
N SER A 111 -11.42 12.13 -1.23
CA SER A 111 -11.67 11.87 0.19
C SER A 111 -10.59 10.99 0.82
N GLU A 112 -9.98 10.11 0.03
CA GLU A 112 -8.99 9.13 0.48
C GLU A 112 -7.57 9.70 0.51
N THR A 113 -7.36 10.95 0.11
CA THR A 113 -6.04 11.58 -0.03
C THR A 113 -5.18 11.44 1.22
N HIS A 114 -5.78 11.52 2.41
CA HIS A 114 -5.07 11.48 3.69
C HIS A 114 -4.95 10.07 4.30
N THR A 115 -5.45 9.04 3.62
CA THR A 115 -5.32 7.66 4.10
C THR A 115 -3.88 7.16 4.05
N GLN A 116 -3.57 6.17 4.90
CA GLN A 116 -2.25 5.53 4.88
C GLN A 116 -1.93 4.90 3.52
N LEU A 117 -2.93 4.32 2.84
CA LEU A 117 -2.74 3.67 1.55
C LEU A 117 -2.27 4.67 0.48
N VAL A 118 -2.95 5.81 0.34
CA VAL A 118 -2.54 6.87 -0.60
C VAL A 118 -1.17 7.42 -0.24
N GLN A 119 -0.97 7.79 1.02
CA GLN A 119 0.29 8.40 1.46
C GLN A 119 1.48 7.46 1.25
N ARG A 120 1.33 6.16 1.54
CA ARG A 120 2.38 5.16 1.31
C ARG A 120 2.60 4.86 -0.17
N THR A 121 1.57 4.93 -1.00
CA THR A 121 1.70 4.78 -2.46
C THR A 121 2.48 5.96 -3.06
N LEU A 122 2.20 7.19 -2.61
CA LEU A 122 2.94 8.39 -2.99
C LEU A 122 4.40 8.33 -2.52
N ASP A 123 4.63 7.94 -1.26
CA ASP A 123 5.98 7.76 -0.70
C ASP A 123 6.79 6.72 -1.50
N LEU A 124 6.18 5.59 -1.88
CA LEU A 124 6.82 4.56 -2.67
C LEU A 124 7.09 5.02 -4.11
N THR A 125 6.18 5.79 -4.71
CA THR A 125 6.37 6.37 -6.05
C THR A 125 7.50 7.38 -6.07
N TRP A 126 7.57 8.25 -5.05
CA TRP A 126 8.70 9.17 -4.86
C TRP A 126 10.01 8.42 -4.70
N HIS A 127 10.01 7.33 -3.91
CA HIS A 127 11.20 6.48 -3.75
C HIS A 127 11.64 5.86 -5.08
N ALA A 128 10.70 5.33 -5.87
CA ALA A 128 11.01 4.76 -7.18
C ALA A 128 11.62 5.78 -8.14
N LEU A 129 11.20 7.06 -8.03
CA LEU A 129 11.74 8.16 -8.83
C LEU A 129 13.15 8.57 -8.41
N TYR A 130 13.40 8.76 -7.11
CA TYR A 130 14.63 9.42 -6.64
C TYR A 130 15.69 8.48 -6.05
N GLU A 131 15.30 7.34 -5.49
CA GLU A 131 16.21 6.41 -4.81
C GLU A 131 16.42 5.10 -5.59
N GLY A 132 15.44 4.74 -6.42
CA GLY A 132 15.46 3.58 -7.30
C GLY A 132 15.11 2.26 -6.61
N VAL A 133 14.68 1.29 -7.43
CA VAL A 133 14.05 0.01 -7.06
C VAL A 133 14.86 -0.85 -6.07
N ARG A 134 16.19 -0.71 -6.04
CA ARG A 134 17.08 -1.56 -5.21
C ARG A 134 17.29 -1.05 -3.79
N ARG A 135 16.91 0.19 -3.45
CA ARG A 135 17.07 0.70 -2.09
C ARG A 135 15.86 0.30 -1.23
N PRO A 136 16.04 0.02 0.09
CA PRO A 136 14.90 -0.20 0.96
C PRO A 136 14.05 1.06 1.08
N VAL A 137 12.73 0.90 1.04
CA VAL A 137 11.80 2.01 1.20
C VAL A 137 11.79 2.46 2.67
N ARG A 138 11.87 3.77 2.88
CA ARG A 138 11.70 4.37 4.20
C ARG A 138 10.23 4.60 4.47
N TRP A 139 9.62 3.67 5.20
CA TRP A 139 8.23 3.77 5.60
C TRP A 139 8.02 4.83 6.69
N CYS A 140 6.87 5.49 6.64
CA CYS A 140 6.42 6.48 7.64
C CYS A 140 7.31 7.73 7.78
N PRO A 141 7.60 8.47 6.69
CA PRO A 141 8.23 9.77 6.82
C PRO A 141 7.35 10.75 7.61
N ALA A 142 7.98 11.77 8.20
CA ALA A 142 7.28 12.82 8.92
C ALA A 142 6.29 13.56 7.98
N PRO A 143 5.18 14.13 8.49
CA PRO A 143 4.17 14.79 7.64
C PRO A 143 4.73 15.86 6.70
N ALA A 144 5.66 16.70 7.18
CA ALA A 144 6.30 17.72 6.35
C ALA A 144 7.11 17.12 5.17
N ILE A 145 7.71 15.96 5.38
CA ILE A 145 8.46 15.24 4.34
C ILE A 145 7.50 14.66 3.30
N ARG A 146 6.34 14.12 3.70
CA ARG A 146 5.31 13.68 2.74
C ARG A 146 4.82 14.82 1.87
N THR A 147 4.55 15.97 2.46
CA THR A 147 4.17 17.17 1.70
C THR A 147 5.26 17.57 0.70
N ALA A 148 6.53 17.45 1.07
CA ALA A 148 7.65 17.68 0.14
C ALA A 148 7.67 16.66 -1.00
N HIS A 149 7.51 15.36 -0.71
CA HIS A 149 7.44 14.32 -1.73
C HIS A 149 6.32 14.57 -2.76
N VAL A 150 5.13 14.96 -2.30
CA VAL A 150 3.99 15.27 -3.19
C VAL A 150 4.30 16.48 -4.08
N ARG A 151 4.97 17.50 -3.54
CA ARG A 151 5.41 18.68 -4.32
C ARG A 151 6.44 18.30 -5.37
N ASP A 152 7.40 17.45 -5.01
CA ASP A 152 8.42 16.96 -5.95
C ASP A 152 7.78 16.15 -7.09
N LEU A 153 6.85 15.24 -6.77
CA LEU A 153 6.12 14.47 -7.78
C LEU A 153 5.29 15.36 -8.70
N THR A 154 4.59 16.36 -8.14
CA THR A 154 3.83 17.34 -8.93
C THR A 154 4.76 18.11 -9.85
N ARG A 155 5.89 18.62 -9.33
CA ARG A 155 6.87 19.36 -10.12
C ARG A 155 7.47 18.52 -11.23
N TRP A 156 7.78 17.25 -10.95
CA TRP A 156 8.32 16.33 -11.94
C TRP A 156 7.31 15.98 -13.04
N ASN A 157 6.03 15.82 -12.68
CA ASN A 157 4.94 15.63 -13.64
C ASN A 157 4.76 16.85 -14.57
N ASP A 158 4.89 18.04 -14.02
CA ASP A 158 4.61 19.30 -14.69
C ASP A 158 5.80 19.88 -15.45
N GLN A 159 6.90 19.14 -15.58
CA GLN A 159 8.03 19.50 -16.43
C GLN A 159 7.62 19.51 -17.91
N HIS A 160 8.00 20.56 -18.65
CA HIS A 160 7.58 20.77 -20.05
C HIS A 160 7.92 19.61 -20.99
N GLU A 161 9.00 18.89 -20.71
CA GLU A 161 9.48 17.73 -21.46
C GLU A 161 8.82 16.41 -21.04
N ARG A 162 7.94 16.42 -20.03
CA ARG A 162 7.28 15.22 -19.52
C ARG A 162 6.29 14.67 -20.55
N THR A 163 6.12 13.36 -20.55
CA THR A 163 5.17 12.64 -21.39
C THR A 163 4.35 11.67 -20.55
N ALA A 164 3.18 11.26 -21.06
CA ALA A 164 2.35 10.23 -20.44
C ALA A 164 3.13 8.92 -20.25
N ASP A 165 3.87 8.49 -21.28
CA ASP A 165 4.70 7.29 -21.24
C ASP A 165 5.75 7.34 -20.12
N ALA A 166 6.39 8.50 -19.91
CA ALA A 166 7.34 8.65 -18.81
C ALA A 166 6.67 8.52 -17.43
N VAL A 167 5.43 8.99 -17.29
CA VAL A 167 4.65 8.83 -16.05
C VAL A 167 4.23 7.36 -15.85
N VAL A 168 3.78 6.69 -16.91
CA VAL A 168 3.46 5.26 -16.89
C VAL A 168 4.69 4.42 -16.52
N GLU A 169 5.86 4.72 -17.09
CA GLU A 169 7.11 4.05 -16.75
C GLU A 169 7.52 4.25 -15.29
N LEU A 170 7.31 5.45 -14.73
CA LEU A 170 7.53 5.68 -13.31
C LEU A 170 6.59 4.83 -12.45
N LEU A 171 5.31 4.74 -12.80
CA LEU A 171 4.34 3.90 -12.07
C LEU A 171 4.72 2.41 -12.18
N HIS A 172 5.18 1.93 -13.34
CA HIS A 172 5.73 0.58 -13.46
C HIS A 172 6.98 0.38 -12.58
N SER A 173 7.85 1.39 -12.47
CA SER A 173 8.99 1.37 -11.55
C SER A 173 8.55 1.26 -10.08
N ALA A 174 7.47 1.96 -9.70
CA ALA A 174 6.86 1.85 -8.39
C ALA A 174 6.29 0.43 -8.14
N VAL A 175 5.59 -0.16 -9.12
CA VAL A 175 5.09 -1.55 -9.01
C VAL A 175 6.25 -2.55 -8.80
N ARG A 176 7.36 -2.38 -9.52
CA ARG A 176 8.58 -3.19 -9.33
C ARG A 176 9.17 -3.00 -7.94
N THR A 177 9.21 -1.77 -7.43
CA THR A 177 9.69 -1.43 -6.08
C THR A 177 8.85 -2.12 -5.00
N ALA A 178 7.52 -2.08 -5.10
CA ALA A 178 6.64 -2.77 -4.17
C ALA A 178 6.81 -4.31 -4.20
N THR A 179 7.12 -4.86 -5.38
CA THR A 179 7.42 -6.29 -5.55
C THR A 179 8.72 -6.67 -4.84
N VAL A 180 9.79 -5.90 -5.01
CA VAL A 180 11.07 -6.11 -4.31
C VAL A 180 10.90 -6.00 -2.80
N GLU A 181 10.11 -5.04 -2.29
CA GLU A 181 9.85 -4.93 -0.85
C GLU A 181 9.03 -6.13 -0.32
N THR A 182 8.13 -6.69 -1.14
CA THR A 182 7.39 -7.92 -0.81
C THR A 182 8.34 -9.11 -0.65
N GLU A 183 9.28 -9.27 -1.60
CA GLU A 183 10.29 -10.33 -1.56
C GLU A 183 11.20 -10.21 -0.33
N ARG A 184 11.65 -8.98 -0.02
CA ARG A 184 12.44 -8.70 1.17
C ARG A 184 11.71 -9.03 2.45
N LEU A 185 10.41 -8.75 2.52
CA LEU A 185 9.61 -9.05 3.70
C LEU A 185 9.38 -10.56 3.86
N ARG A 186 9.26 -11.30 2.76
CA ARG A 186 9.15 -12.78 2.77
C ARG A 186 10.47 -13.47 3.13
N GLY A 187 11.61 -12.88 2.79
CA GLY A 187 12.94 -13.40 3.14
C GLY A 187 13.41 -13.13 4.58
N ARG A 188 12.61 -12.43 5.40
CA ARG A 188 12.91 -12.08 6.81
C ARG A 188 12.14 -12.94 7.81
#